data_AF-U6FCM6-F1
#
_entry.id   AF-U6FCM6-F1
#
_cell.length_a   1.000
_cell.length_b   1.000
_cell.length_c   1.000
_cell.angle_alpha   90.00
_cell.angle_beta   90.00
_cell.angle_gamma   90.00
#
_symmetry.space_group_name_H-M   'P 1'
#
loop_
_entity.id
_entity.type
_entity.pdbx_description
1 polymer ?
#
loop_
_entity_poly.entity_id
_entity_poly.type
_entity_poly.pdbx_seq_one_letter_code
_entity_poly.pdbx_strand_id
1 'polypeptide(L)' 'MQPDNPAKVAEFFENFFKDNQELRHLFHVVVDDGNYQAEWAVAGRKRSGKIFAFHGFDTYQFDQQNKISFLKVKLEK' A
#
# COMPACT_ATOMS: atom_id res chain seq x y z
N MET A 1 15.57 1.25 -9.66
CA MET A 1 14.98 -0.11 -9.72
C MET A 1 14.01 -0.10 -10.89
N GLN A 2 14.06 -1.13 -11.73
CA GLN A 2 13.18 -1.27 -12.90
C GLN A 2 11.72 -1.30 -12.43
N PRO A 3 10.76 -0.67 -13.12
CA PRO A 3 9.36 -0.76 -12.73
C PRO A 3 8.97 -2.24 -12.76
N ASP A 4 8.43 -2.74 -11.65
CA ASP A 4 8.02 -4.13 -11.54
C ASP A 4 7.04 -4.49 -12.67
N ASN A 5 7.13 -5.73 -13.16
CA ASN A 5 6.22 -6.28 -14.16
C ASN A 5 4.77 -6.07 -13.69
N PRO A 6 3.91 -5.33 -14.44
CA PRO A 6 2.51 -5.09 -14.07
C PRO A 6 1.74 -6.36 -13.70
N ALA A 7 2.09 -7.50 -14.30
CA ALA A 7 1.50 -8.80 -13.96
C ALA A 7 1.80 -9.22 -12.52
N LYS A 8 3.01 -8.96 -12.00
CA LYS A 8 3.37 -9.27 -10.62
C LYS A 8 2.63 -8.38 -9.62
N VAL A 9 2.44 -7.11 -9.96
CA VAL A 9 1.66 -6.18 -9.15
C VAL A 9 0.20 -6.64 -9.09
N ALA A 10 -0.37 -7.03 -10.23
CA ALA A 10 -1.73 -7.58 -10.29
C ALA A 10 -1.86 -8.86 -9.46
N GLU A 11 -0.94 -9.82 -9.62
CA GLU A 11 -0.92 -11.07 -8.86
C GLU A 11 -0.83 -10.84 -7.34
N PHE A 12 0.00 -9.88 -6.90
CA PHE A 12 0.07 -9.49 -5.49
C PHE A 12 -1.29 -9.03 -4.97
N PHE A 13 -1.96 -8.10 -5.67
CA PHE A 13 -3.26 -7.60 -5.23
C PHE A 13 -4.36 -8.66 -5.30
N GLU A 14 -4.35 -9.54 -6.30
CA GLU A 14 -5.26 -10.68 -6.34
C GLU A 14 -5.11 -11.56 -5.10
N ASN A 15 -3.88 -11.94 -4.74
CA ASN A 15 -3.63 -12.77 -3.57
C ASN A 15 -4.00 -12.03 -2.28
N PHE A 16 -3.71 -10.73 -2.21
CA PHE A 16 -4.07 -9.88 -1.08
C PHE A 16 -5.60 -9.83 -0.85
N PHE A 17 -6.40 -9.63 -1.89
CA PHE A 17 -7.87 -9.61 -1.78
C PHE A 17 -8.51 -11.01 -1.69
N LYS A 18 -7.78 -12.06 -2.12
CA LYS A 18 -8.18 -13.46 -1.86
C LYS A 18 -8.04 -13.80 -0.38
N ASP A 19 -6.98 -13.37 0.32
CA ASP A 19 -6.77 -13.68 1.75
C ASP A 19 -7.64 -12.81 2.70
N ASN A 20 -7.86 -11.54 2.34
CA ASN A 20 -8.58 -10.60 3.21
C ASN A 20 -10.09 -10.57 2.90
N GLN A 21 -10.92 -10.70 3.93
CA GLN A 21 -12.37 -10.57 3.84
C GLN A 21 -12.80 -9.10 3.91
N GLU A 22 -12.24 -8.36 4.87
CA GLU A 22 -12.58 -6.96 5.14
C GLU A 22 -11.33 -6.17 5.52
N LEU A 23 -11.28 -4.93 5.04
CA LEU A 23 -10.21 -3.98 5.31
C LEU A 23 -10.81 -2.59 5.49
N ARG A 24 -10.33 -1.84 6.49
CA ARG A 24 -10.68 -0.44 6.70
C ARG A 24 -9.39 0.35 6.87
N HIS A 25 -9.18 1.30 5.97
CA HIS A 25 -7.99 2.14 5.94
C HIS A 25 -8.33 3.54 6.43
N LEU A 26 -7.42 4.12 7.21
CA LEU A 26 -7.30 5.55 7.45
C LEU A 26 -5.92 5.97 6.96
N PHE A 27 -5.81 7.17 6.41
CA PHE A 27 -4.52 7.68 5.96
C PHE A 27 -4.45 9.20 6.03
N HIS A 28 -3.24 9.71 6.15
CA HIS A 28 -2.89 11.12 6.08
C HIS A 28 -1.74 11.31 5.10
N VAL A 29 -1.95 12.15 4.08
CA VAL A 29 -0.95 12.43 3.04
C VAL A 29 -0.21 13.72 3.35
N VAL A 30 1.12 13.66 3.31
CA VAL A 30 2.01 14.82 3.39
C VAL A 30 2.84 14.86 2.11
N VAL A 31 2.96 16.05 1.53
CA VAL A 31 3.80 16.32 0.35
C VAL A 31 4.79 17.42 0.73
N ASP A 32 6.07 17.10 0.69
CA ASP A 32 7.16 18.04 1.02
C ASP A 32 8.27 17.96 -0.03
N ASP A 33 8.53 19.08 -0.69
CA ASP A 33 9.54 19.21 -1.76
C ASP A 33 9.50 18.07 -2.81
N GLY A 34 8.28 17.72 -3.26
CA GLY A 34 8.08 16.65 -4.24
C GLY A 34 8.23 15.22 -3.69
N ASN A 35 8.49 15.07 -2.38
CA ASN A 35 8.42 13.79 -1.68
C ASN A 35 6.98 13.53 -1.24
N TYR A 36 6.38 12.48 -1.76
CA TYR A 36 5.03 12.07 -1.39
C TYR A 36 5.09 10.97 -0.35
N GLN A 37 4.43 11.20 0.78
CA GLN A 37 4.31 10.23 1.84
C GLN A 37 2.86 10.12 2.32
N ALA A 38 2.40 8.90 2.57
CA ALA A 38 1.15 8.64 3.28
C ALA A 38 1.44 7.88 4.57
N GLU A 39 1.09 8.45 5.71
CA GLU A 39 0.92 7.68 6.95
C GLU A 39 -0.41 6.95 6.87
N TRP A 40 -0.45 5.67 7.20
CA TRP A 40 -1.67 4.87 7.13
C TRP A 40 -1.82 3.95 8.33
N ALA A 41 -3.07 3.68 8.68
CA ALA A 41 -3.47 2.63 9.58
C ALA A 41 -4.54 1.78 8.89
N VAL A 42 -4.46 0.46 9.07
CA VAL A 42 -5.44 -0.49 8.55
C VAL A 42 -5.86 -1.47 9.63
N ALA A 43 -7.16 -1.67 9.77
CA ALA A 43 -7.71 -2.81 10.49
C ALA A 43 -8.34 -3.77 9.48
N GLY A 44 -8.15 -5.07 9.69
CA GLY A 44 -8.58 -6.09 8.75
C GLY A 44 -9.00 -7.40 9.39
N ARG A 45 -9.79 -8.17 8.62
CA ARG A 45 -10.18 -9.55 8.93
C ARG A 45 -9.81 -10.43 7.75
N LYS A 46 -9.00 -11.46 7.99
CA LYS A 46 -8.72 -12.52 7.02
C LYS A 46 -9.94 -13.39 6.82
N ARG A 47 -10.03 -14.09 5.68
CA ARG A 47 -11.09 -15.10 5.44
C ARG A 47 -11.09 -16.25 6.45
N SER A 48 -9.95 -16.52 7.08
CA SER A 48 -9.85 -17.45 8.21
C SER A 48 -10.53 -16.95 9.48
N GLY A 49 -11.01 -15.70 9.52
CA GLY A 49 -11.58 -15.03 10.69
C GLY A 49 -10.56 -14.29 11.55
N LYS A 50 -9.25 -14.45 11.31
CA LYS A 50 -8.20 -13.75 12.07
C LYS A 50 -8.30 -12.24 11.87
N ILE A 51 -8.37 -11.51 12.97
CA ILE A 51 -8.35 -10.04 13.00
C ILE A 51 -6.90 -9.55 13.14
N PHE A 52 -6.57 -8.45 12.45
CA PHE A 52 -5.28 -7.78 12.55
C PHE A 52 -5.44 -6.27 12.43
N ALA A 53 -4.41 -5.55 12.88
CA ALA A 53 -4.24 -4.14 12.63
C ALA A 53 -2.76 -3.86 12.30
N PHE A 54 -2.52 -2.95 11.37
CA PHE A 54 -1.20 -2.46 11.01
C PHE A 54 -1.19 -0.95 10.93
N HIS A 55 -0.02 -0.38 11.17
CA HIS A 55 0.30 1.03 10.98
C HIS A 55 1.61 1.12 10.20
N GLY A 56 1.75 2.13 9.37
CA GLY A 56 2.93 2.27 8.53
C GLY A 56 2.89 3.52 7.67
N PHE A 57 3.88 3.58 6.78
CA PHE A 57 4.12 4.70 5.88
C PHE A 57 4.39 4.20 4.47
N ASP A 58 3.80 4.87 3.49
CA ASP A 58 4.10 4.71 2.08
C ASP A 58 4.89 5.91 1.59
N THR A 59 6.01 5.68 0.90
CA THR A 59 6.73 6.70 0.13
C THR A 59 6.60 6.37 -1.34
N TYR A 60 6.15 7.32 -2.16
CA TYR A 60 5.88 7.08 -3.57
C TYR A 60 6.33 8.24 -4.48
N GLN A 61 6.52 7.92 -5.75
CA GLN A 61 6.89 8.86 -6.81
C GLN A 61 6.00 8.64 -8.03
N PHE A 62 5.82 9.69 -8.82
CA PHE A 62 5.06 9.66 -10.06
C PHE A 62 5.97 9.75 -11.30
N ASP A 63 5.57 9.13 -12.40
CA ASP A 63 6.17 9.37 -13.72
C ASP A 63 5.60 10.65 -14.38
N GLN A 64 6.07 10.94 -15.59
CA GLN A 64 5.63 12.10 -16.38
C GLN A 64 4.16 12.02 -16.81
N GLN A 65 3.51 10.86 -16.69
CA GLN A 65 2.09 10.63 -16.98
C GLN A 65 1.23 10.63 -15.71
N ASN A 66 1.79 11.07 -14.57
CA ASN A 66 1.16 11.07 -13.25
C ASN A 66 0.71 9.66 -12.78
N LYS A 67 1.43 8.61 -13.17
CA LYS A 67 1.25 7.25 -12.64
C LYS A 67 2.29 6.98 -11.58
N ILE A 68 1.95 6.17 -10.57
CA ILE A 68 2.91 5.74 -9.55
C ILE A 68 4.00 4.91 -10.25
N SER A 69 5.22 5.42 -10.23
CA SER A 69 6.40 4.76 -10.82
C SER A 69 7.24 4.03 -9.77
N PHE A 70 7.08 4.43 -8.52
CA PHE A 70 7.75 3.84 -7.36
C PHE A 70 6.83 3.93 -6.13
N LEU A 71 6.78 2.85 -5.34
CA LEU A 71 6.10 2.79 -4.06
C LEU A 71 6.94 1.94 -3.10
N LYS A 72 7.20 2.45 -1.92
CA LYS A 72 7.86 1.72 -0.83
C LYS A 72 7.00 1.81 0.42
N VAL A 73 6.68 0.64 0.96
CA VAL A 73 5.91 0.47 2.20
C VAL A 73 6.87 0.21 3.36
N LYS A 74 6.69 0.92 4.48
CA LYS A 74 7.37 0.66 5.75
C LYS A 74 6.32 0.43 6.83
N LEU A 75 6.29 -0.77 7.41
CA LEU A 75 5.50 -1.05 8.61
C LEU A 75 6.16 -0.39 9.83
N GLU A 76 5.35 0.27 10.64
CA GLU A 76 5.75 0.76 11.97
C GLU A 76 5.43 -0.32 13.02
N LYS A 77 6.30 -0.47 14.02
CA LYS A 77 6.18 -1.52 15.05
C LYS A 77 5.40 -1.05 16.26
#